data_AF-A0AAU2EFD1-F1
#
_entry.id   AF-A0AAU2EFD1-F1
#
_cell.length_a   1.000
_cell.length_b   1.000
_cell.length_c   1.000
_cell.angle_alpha   90.00
_cell.angle_beta   90.00
_cell.angle_gamma   90.00
#
_symmetry.space_group_name_H-M   'P 1'
#
loop_
_entity.id
_entity.type
_entity.pdbx_description
1 polymer ?
#
loop_
_entity_poly.entity_id
_entity_poly.type
_entity_poly.pdbx_seq_one_letter_code
_entity_poly.pdbx_strand_id
1 'polypeptide(L)'
;MALSPYWLRDNCPCTDCRDPRTGQKLFQITDLPADLTIAASAEADGVLAVEWSDGHASRYPLDFLAEQEQPGDDGRTEQGKPLWAAADFATGLPEADWSTYLAEPAERAAVLGSVRQFGFALLRGVPTVERQVLAVARTFGYVRETNYGDLFDVRVEADANNLAFTNVAIAPHTDNPYRDPVPTLQLLHCLRNEAEGGDSGLVDGFRAAALLRAEHPADFAVLTGTPVPFVFRDRGTELRADRPLIEVDALGRIREVRFNNRSIGTLRGGDVEAFYRAYRRFAGITLRPELQLDFRLGPGDCLIFDNTRLLHARTAFERDGARHLQGCYADLDSLASTLAVLDRRAAAIDTVAGLFEGEGAGEYLGEAVTMAEHMLQCGALAEAAGAPDHLVAAALLHDIGHFGGSGPELMAGRDNRHSHTGAEWLARWFGPEVTGPIRLHVAAKRYLCAVEPAYLALLSEASVFTLQVQGGPMTPEEAAEFAALAGAADAVAVRRWDDQAKDADAATPGFDHFRPLLARLLGAAL
;
A
#
# COMPACT_ATOMS: atom_id res chain seq x y z
N MET A 1 18.45 0.30 -21.93
CA MET A 1 19.84 -0.13 -21.58
C MET A 1 20.02 -1.60 -21.99
N ALA A 2 21.18 -2.10 -22.44
CA ALA A 2 21.32 -3.53 -22.74
C ALA A 2 21.27 -4.34 -21.43
N LEU A 3 20.18 -5.09 -21.20
CA LEU A 3 19.97 -5.85 -19.97
C LEU A 3 20.92 -7.06 -19.91
N SER A 4 21.46 -7.32 -18.73
CA SER A 4 22.40 -8.44 -18.50
C SER A 4 21.68 -9.80 -18.68
N PRO A 5 22.30 -10.79 -19.36
CA PRO A 5 21.78 -12.16 -19.43
C PRO A 5 21.48 -12.76 -18.05
N TYR A 6 22.37 -12.53 -17.08
CA TYR A 6 22.16 -12.95 -15.69
C TYR A 6 20.96 -12.28 -15.08
N TRP A 7 20.81 -10.97 -15.26
CA TRP A 7 19.70 -10.22 -14.68
C TRP A 7 18.37 -10.74 -15.21
N LEU A 8 18.26 -10.97 -16.52
CA LEU A 8 17.05 -11.52 -17.12
C LEU A 8 16.76 -12.92 -16.56
N ARG A 9 17.70 -13.87 -16.69
CA ARG A 9 17.49 -15.26 -16.24
C ARG A 9 17.20 -15.39 -14.75
N ASP A 10 17.87 -14.59 -13.92
CA ASP A 10 17.66 -14.52 -12.47
C ASP A 10 16.28 -13.93 -12.10
N ASN A 11 15.65 -13.22 -13.03
CA ASN A 11 14.31 -12.64 -12.88
C ASN A 11 13.24 -13.32 -13.74
N CYS A 12 13.49 -14.53 -14.26
CA CYS A 12 12.50 -15.29 -15.00
C CYS A 12 11.17 -15.41 -14.20
N PRO A 13 10.01 -15.03 -14.79
CA PRO A 13 8.73 -15.02 -14.08
C PRO A 13 8.01 -16.37 -14.10
N CYS A 14 8.57 -17.41 -14.73
CA CYS A 14 7.88 -18.71 -14.87
C CYS A 14 7.75 -19.45 -13.53
N THR A 15 6.80 -20.38 -13.47
CA THR A 15 6.49 -21.17 -12.26
C THR A 15 7.60 -22.12 -11.82
N ASP A 16 8.54 -22.45 -12.71
CA ASP A 16 9.73 -23.23 -12.36
C ASP A 16 10.78 -22.37 -11.65
N CYS A 17 10.76 -21.06 -11.90
CA CYS A 17 11.70 -20.10 -11.33
C CYS A 17 11.15 -19.37 -10.11
N ARG A 18 9.82 -19.22 -10.01
CA ARG A 18 9.14 -18.53 -8.91
C ARG A 18 7.93 -19.30 -8.42
N ASP A 19 7.76 -19.38 -7.10
CA ASP A 19 6.57 -19.96 -6.50
C ASP A 19 5.34 -19.12 -6.89
N PRO A 20 4.29 -19.73 -7.48
CA PRO A 20 3.15 -19.00 -8.01
C PRO A 20 2.28 -18.31 -6.94
N ARG A 21 2.44 -18.66 -5.66
CA ARG A 21 1.65 -18.08 -4.56
C ARG A 21 2.37 -16.92 -3.88
N THR A 22 3.69 -17.01 -3.75
CA THR A 22 4.51 -16.06 -2.98
C THR A 22 5.40 -15.17 -3.86
N GLY A 23 5.64 -15.56 -5.12
CA GLY A 23 6.57 -14.89 -6.03
C GLY A 23 8.05 -15.10 -5.68
N GLN A 24 8.35 -15.89 -4.64
CA GLN A 24 9.71 -16.16 -4.19
C GLN A 24 10.47 -17.02 -5.20
N LYS A 25 11.77 -16.73 -5.37
CA LYS A 25 12.64 -17.51 -6.26
C LYS A 25 12.81 -18.93 -5.74
N LEU A 26 12.77 -19.89 -6.67
CA LEU A 26 12.90 -21.33 -6.38
C LEU A 26 14.32 -21.88 -6.57
N PHE A 27 15.26 -21.02 -6.97
CA PHE A 27 16.67 -21.36 -7.22
C PHE A 27 17.59 -20.30 -6.62
N GLN A 28 18.86 -20.65 -6.47
CA GLN A 28 19.93 -19.75 -6.03
C GLN A 28 20.70 -19.22 -7.24
N ILE A 29 21.32 -18.04 -7.11
CA ILE A 29 22.14 -17.47 -8.20
C ILE A 29 23.28 -18.42 -8.65
N THR A 30 23.78 -19.26 -7.75
CA THR A 30 24.83 -20.26 -8.02
C THR A 30 24.33 -21.47 -8.81
N ASP A 31 23.02 -21.64 -8.96
CA ASP A 31 22.43 -22.68 -9.81
C ASP A 31 22.44 -22.26 -11.29
N LEU A 32 22.62 -20.95 -11.57
CA LEU A 32 22.80 -20.45 -12.93
C LEU A 32 24.25 -20.67 -13.39
N PRO A 33 24.49 -21.12 -14.64
CA PRO A 33 25.84 -21.31 -15.17
C PRO A 33 26.66 -20.01 -15.18
N ALA A 34 27.95 -20.11 -14.85
CA ALA A 34 28.89 -18.97 -14.84
C ALA A 34 29.24 -18.41 -16.24
N ASP A 35 28.85 -19.12 -17.29
CA ASP A 35 28.97 -18.73 -18.71
C ASP A 35 27.58 -18.58 -19.37
N LEU A 36 26.56 -18.24 -18.59
CA LEU A 36 25.21 -18.03 -19.09
C LEU A 36 25.17 -16.99 -20.21
N THR A 37 24.60 -17.37 -21.34
CA THR A 37 24.39 -16.51 -22.51
C THR A 37 22.98 -16.66 -23.06
N ILE A 38 22.55 -15.67 -23.84
CA ILE A 38 21.31 -15.74 -24.62
C ILE A 38 21.61 -16.59 -25.87
N ALA A 39 20.95 -17.74 -25.99
CA ALA A 39 21.05 -18.60 -27.16
C ALA A 39 20.23 -18.04 -28.33
N ALA A 40 19.01 -17.57 -28.06
CA ALA A 40 18.15 -16.87 -29.00
C ALA A 40 17.21 -15.92 -28.26
N SER A 41 16.71 -14.91 -28.97
CA SER A 41 15.68 -14.01 -28.43
C SER A 41 14.82 -13.47 -29.57
N ALA A 42 13.53 -13.31 -29.29
CA ALA A 42 12.58 -12.72 -30.22
C ALA A 42 11.61 -11.82 -29.45
N GLU A 43 11.28 -10.67 -30.04
CA GLU A 43 10.27 -9.76 -29.53
C GLU A 43 9.04 -9.83 -30.43
N ALA A 44 7.88 -10.10 -29.84
CA ALA A 44 6.60 -10.11 -30.52
C ALA A 44 5.49 -9.80 -29.52
N ASP A 45 4.46 -9.07 -29.97
CA ASP A 45 3.23 -8.81 -29.20
C ASP A 45 3.49 -8.26 -27.78
N GLY A 46 4.45 -7.33 -27.65
CA GLY A 46 4.77 -6.71 -26.36
C GLY A 46 5.51 -7.63 -25.37
N VAL A 47 6.08 -8.75 -25.86
CA VAL A 47 6.80 -9.72 -25.03
C VAL A 47 8.18 -10.01 -25.63
N LEU A 48 9.20 -10.00 -24.78
CA LEU A 48 10.53 -10.53 -25.08
C LEU A 48 10.60 -12.02 -24.68
N ALA A 49 10.70 -12.90 -25.66
CA ALA A 49 11.02 -14.31 -25.47
C ALA A 49 12.54 -14.53 -25.55
N VAL A 50 13.09 -15.30 -24.61
CA VAL A 50 14.54 -15.57 -24.52
C VAL A 50 14.76 -17.06 -24.30
N GLU A 51 15.63 -17.65 -25.12
CA GLU A 51 16.18 -18.99 -24.95
C GLU A 51 17.60 -18.88 -24.40
N TRP A 52 17.92 -19.68 -23.39
CA TRP A 52 19.16 -19.60 -22.63
C TRP A 52 20.12 -20.73 -22.98
N SER A 53 21.43 -20.50 -22.78
CA SER A 53 22.45 -21.54 -22.96
C SER A 53 22.34 -22.73 -22.00
N ASP A 54 21.58 -22.61 -20.90
CA ASP A 54 21.23 -23.70 -19.98
C ASP A 54 20.04 -24.54 -20.46
N GLY A 55 19.46 -24.21 -21.62
CA GLY A 55 18.28 -24.86 -22.19
C GLY A 55 16.95 -24.37 -21.63
N HIS A 56 16.94 -23.40 -20.71
CA HIS A 56 15.71 -22.80 -20.19
C HIS A 56 15.12 -21.80 -21.20
N ALA A 57 13.83 -21.48 -21.06
CA ALA A 57 13.16 -20.44 -21.83
C ALA A 57 12.38 -19.50 -20.90
N SER A 58 12.47 -18.20 -21.17
CA SER A 58 11.80 -17.16 -20.39
C SER A 58 11.01 -16.21 -21.29
N ARG A 59 9.94 -15.63 -20.73
CA ARG A 59 9.12 -14.62 -21.41
C ARG A 59 8.93 -13.42 -20.47
N TYR A 60 9.19 -12.22 -20.98
CA TYR A 60 9.10 -10.98 -20.21
C TYR A 60 8.17 -9.99 -20.92
N PRO A 61 7.12 -9.46 -20.26
CA PRO A 61 6.41 -8.31 -20.77
C PRO A 61 7.38 -7.12 -20.96
N LEU A 62 7.27 -6.38 -22.07
CA LEU A 62 8.17 -5.25 -22.33
C LEU A 62 7.99 -4.13 -21.30
N ASP A 63 6.78 -3.92 -20.80
CA ASP A 63 6.51 -2.91 -19.76
C ASP A 63 7.24 -3.24 -18.46
N PHE A 64 7.29 -4.53 -18.08
CA PHE A 64 8.09 -4.99 -16.94
C PHE A 64 9.57 -4.63 -17.12
N LEU A 65 10.12 -4.76 -18.33
CA LEU A 65 11.53 -4.43 -18.61
C LEU A 65 11.77 -2.91 -18.58
N ALA A 66 10.83 -2.12 -19.10
CA ALA A 66 10.90 -0.66 -19.10
C ALA A 66 10.91 -0.08 -17.68
N GLU A 67 10.18 -0.70 -16.74
CA GLU A 67 10.15 -0.31 -15.33
C GLU A 67 11.52 -0.45 -14.62
N GLN A 68 12.44 -1.27 -15.14
CA GLN A 68 13.72 -1.57 -14.49
C GLN A 68 14.87 -0.67 -14.94
N GLU A 69 14.62 0.31 -15.80
CA GLU A 69 15.66 1.21 -16.30
C GLU A 69 16.19 2.19 -15.25
N GLN A 70 15.39 2.50 -14.22
CA GLN A 70 15.76 3.39 -13.13
C GLN A 70 16.09 2.60 -11.86
N PRO A 71 17.13 3.00 -11.10
CA PRO A 71 17.36 2.42 -9.78
C PRO A 71 16.12 2.56 -8.91
N GLY A 72 15.71 1.46 -8.29
CA GLY A 72 14.60 1.47 -7.36
C GLY A 72 14.78 2.50 -6.23
N ASP A 73 13.67 3.01 -5.75
CA ASP A 73 13.58 3.77 -4.51
C ASP A 73 12.55 3.09 -3.64
N ASP A 74 12.92 2.73 -2.41
CA ASP A 74 11.94 2.22 -1.44
C ASP A 74 11.00 3.35 -0.97
N GLY A 75 11.25 4.58 -1.40
CA GLY A 75 10.52 5.82 -1.12
C GLY A 75 10.98 6.49 0.17
N ARG A 76 12.04 5.99 0.82
CA ARG A 76 12.51 6.56 2.11
C ARG A 76 13.49 7.70 1.92
N THR A 77 14.05 7.88 0.73
CA THR A 77 14.97 8.98 0.44
C THR A 77 14.26 10.31 0.18
N GLU A 78 15.00 11.37 -0.14
CA GLU A 78 14.45 12.64 -0.61
C GLU A 78 13.95 12.58 -2.06
N GLN A 79 14.30 11.51 -2.81
CA GLN A 79 13.86 11.36 -4.19
C GLN A 79 12.33 11.20 -4.26
N GLY A 80 11.71 11.89 -5.21
CA GLY A 80 10.26 11.86 -5.42
C GLY A 80 9.44 12.56 -4.31
N LYS A 81 10.08 13.14 -3.29
CA LYS A 81 9.39 13.85 -2.20
C LYS A 81 9.47 15.37 -2.38
N PRO A 82 8.35 16.11 -2.17
CA PRO A 82 8.39 17.55 -2.02
C PRO A 82 9.20 17.92 -0.76
N LEU A 83 10.30 18.65 -0.95
CA LEU A 83 11.05 19.26 0.15
C LEU A 83 10.47 20.64 0.45
N TRP A 84 9.94 20.83 1.65
CA TRP A 84 9.04 21.94 1.95
C TRP A 84 9.61 22.95 2.95
N ALA A 85 9.05 24.15 2.90
CA ALA A 85 9.18 25.23 3.87
C ALA A 85 7.81 25.51 4.50
N ALA A 86 7.76 26.32 5.58
CA ALA A 86 6.51 26.56 6.31
C ALA A 86 5.41 27.20 5.42
N ALA A 87 5.82 28.04 4.47
CA ALA A 87 4.91 28.72 3.55
C ALA A 87 4.14 27.78 2.61
N ASP A 88 4.64 26.57 2.36
CA ASP A 88 3.98 25.58 1.51
C ASP A 88 2.66 25.05 2.13
N PHE A 89 2.48 25.25 3.45
CA PHE A 89 1.27 24.87 4.18
C PHE A 89 0.40 26.06 4.59
N ALA A 90 0.59 27.22 3.97
CA ALA A 90 -0.21 28.42 4.27
C ALA A 90 -1.72 28.23 3.99
N THR A 91 -2.09 27.31 3.10
CA THR A 91 -3.49 27.00 2.76
C THR A 91 -4.11 25.90 3.63
N GLY A 92 -3.32 25.25 4.49
CA GLY A 92 -3.79 24.17 5.35
C GLY A 92 -2.72 23.11 5.59
N LEU A 93 -2.88 22.38 6.69
CA LEU A 93 -2.06 21.21 7.02
C LEU A 93 -2.69 19.95 6.43
N PRO A 94 -1.91 18.90 6.15
CA PRO A 94 -2.48 17.61 5.79
C PRO A 94 -3.21 17.01 7.00
N GLU A 95 -4.54 17.02 6.96
CA GLU A 95 -5.36 16.60 8.08
C GLU A 95 -6.64 15.89 7.64
N ALA A 96 -7.15 15.01 8.51
CA ALA A 96 -8.37 14.24 8.30
C ALA A 96 -9.13 14.05 9.61
N ASP A 97 -10.44 13.86 9.55
CA ASP A 97 -11.24 13.44 10.70
C ASP A 97 -10.99 11.95 11.01
N TRP A 98 -10.84 11.61 12.30
CA TRP A 98 -10.57 10.25 12.76
C TRP A 98 -11.67 9.25 12.37
N SER A 99 -12.94 9.66 12.41
CA SER A 99 -14.05 8.78 12.05
C SER A 99 -14.08 8.49 10.55
N THR A 100 -13.83 9.51 9.72
CA THR A 100 -13.69 9.35 8.27
C THR A 100 -12.48 8.49 7.93
N TYR A 101 -11.32 8.74 8.55
CA TYR A 101 -10.10 7.92 8.38
C TYR A 101 -10.32 6.42 8.69
N LEU A 102 -11.14 6.12 9.70
CA LEU A 102 -11.49 4.74 10.04
C LEU A 102 -12.46 4.13 9.03
N ALA A 103 -13.47 4.89 8.60
CA ALA A 103 -14.54 4.40 7.74
C ALA A 103 -14.13 4.29 6.26
N GLU A 104 -13.27 5.19 5.78
CA GLU A 104 -12.99 5.38 4.36
C GLU A 104 -11.54 5.01 4.03
N PRO A 105 -11.31 3.94 3.24
CA PRO A 105 -9.97 3.56 2.85
C PRO A 105 -9.24 4.61 2.00
N ALA A 106 -9.97 5.46 1.26
CA ALA A 106 -9.44 6.59 0.52
C ALA A 106 -8.82 7.65 1.44
N GLU A 107 -9.58 8.08 2.46
CA GLU A 107 -9.09 9.02 3.46
C GLU A 107 -7.89 8.45 4.21
N ARG A 108 -7.93 7.15 4.52
CA ARG A 108 -6.78 6.45 5.12
C ARG A 108 -5.56 6.49 4.21
N ALA A 109 -5.71 6.17 2.93
CA ALA A 109 -4.62 6.21 1.96
C ALA A 109 -4.05 7.63 1.82
N ALA A 110 -4.90 8.66 1.78
CA ALA A 110 -4.49 10.06 1.71
C ALA A 110 -3.66 10.48 2.93
N VAL A 111 -4.08 10.12 4.15
CA VAL A 111 -3.33 10.42 5.38
C VAL A 111 -1.97 9.71 5.40
N LEU A 112 -1.92 8.40 5.12
CA LEU A 112 -0.66 7.65 5.10
C LEU A 112 0.26 8.13 3.96
N GLY A 113 -0.31 8.43 2.80
CA GLY A 113 0.37 9.03 1.65
C GLY A 113 0.95 10.40 1.98
N SER A 114 0.25 11.22 2.76
CA SER A 114 0.78 12.50 3.26
C SER A 114 1.98 12.31 4.17
N VAL A 115 1.93 11.37 5.11
CA VAL A 115 3.11 11.02 5.93
C VAL A 115 4.26 10.57 5.04
N ARG A 116 3.99 9.81 3.97
CA ARG A 116 5.01 9.36 3.02
C ARG A 116 5.64 10.49 2.21
N GLN A 117 4.82 11.43 1.74
CA GLN A 117 5.20 12.50 0.83
C GLN A 117 5.78 13.71 1.55
N PHE A 118 5.12 14.17 2.62
CA PHE A 118 5.48 15.38 3.38
C PHE A 118 6.16 15.05 4.72
N GLY A 119 6.09 13.82 5.19
CA GLY A 119 6.68 13.41 6.46
C GLY A 119 5.74 13.57 7.65
N PHE A 120 4.51 14.08 7.48
CA PHE A 120 3.52 14.17 8.56
C PHE A 120 2.06 14.22 8.08
N ALA A 121 1.14 13.95 9.01
CA ALA A 121 -0.29 14.23 8.90
C ALA A 121 -0.93 14.38 10.28
N LEU A 122 -2.08 15.04 10.34
CA LEU A 122 -2.89 15.23 11.54
C LEU A 122 -4.21 14.47 11.46
N LEU A 123 -4.54 13.73 12.50
CA LEU A 123 -5.87 13.17 12.70
C LEU A 123 -6.61 14.01 13.73
N ARG A 124 -7.75 14.58 13.34
CA ARG A 124 -8.64 15.38 14.18
C ARG A 124 -9.70 14.50 14.82
N GLY A 125 -10.22 14.87 15.99
CA GLY A 125 -11.33 14.17 16.62
C GLY A 125 -11.00 12.76 17.15
N VAL A 126 -9.72 12.44 17.37
CA VAL A 126 -9.30 11.19 18.01
C VAL A 126 -9.77 11.20 19.49
N PRO A 127 -10.49 10.18 20.00
CA PRO A 127 -11.06 10.19 21.34
C PRO A 127 -10.03 10.54 22.42
N THR A 128 -10.32 11.52 23.28
CA THR A 128 -9.42 11.98 24.36
C THR A 128 -9.45 11.02 25.56
N VAL A 129 -9.15 9.74 25.31
CA VAL A 129 -9.02 8.67 26.31
C VAL A 129 -7.60 8.13 26.28
N GLU A 130 -7.12 7.65 27.42
CA GLU A 130 -5.75 7.13 27.49
C GLU A 130 -5.53 5.96 26.53
N ARG A 131 -4.31 5.85 26.02
CA ARG A 131 -3.81 4.81 25.10
C ARG A 131 -4.44 4.84 23.71
N GLN A 132 -5.26 5.85 23.38
CA GLN A 132 -5.87 5.97 22.05
C GLN A 132 -4.83 6.13 20.93
N VAL A 133 -3.68 6.75 21.20
CA VAL A 133 -2.55 6.83 20.25
C VAL A 133 -2.06 5.44 19.79
N LEU A 134 -2.18 4.41 20.64
CA LEU A 134 -1.83 3.03 20.28
C LEU A 134 -2.88 2.43 19.33
N ALA A 135 -4.14 2.81 19.47
CA ALA A 135 -5.19 2.41 18.53
C ALA A 135 -4.95 3.06 17.15
N VAL A 136 -4.50 4.32 17.12
CA VAL A 136 -4.09 5.00 15.88
C VAL A 136 -2.91 4.25 15.22
N ALA A 137 -1.84 3.95 15.95
CA ALA A 137 -0.70 3.21 15.37
C ALA A 137 -1.10 1.84 14.79
N ARG A 138 -2.08 1.17 15.42
CA ARG A 138 -2.59 -0.15 14.98
C ARG A 138 -3.45 -0.12 13.72
N THR A 139 -3.87 1.05 13.22
CA THR A 139 -4.64 1.12 11.96
C THR A 139 -3.77 0.96 10.71
N PHE A 140 -2.45 1.17 10.84
CA PHE A 140 -1.51 1.09 9.73
C PHE A 140 -0.26 0.25 10.04
N GLY A 141 -0.10 -0.26 11.26
CA GLY A 141 1.08 -1.04 11.61
C GLY A 141 1.12 -1.50 13.05
N TYR A 142 2.34 -1.58 13.57
CA TYR A 142 2.61 -2.08 14.91
C TYR A 142 3.27 -1.00 15.77
N VAL A 143 2.93 -1.00 17.05
CA VAL A 143 3.60 -0.15 18.04
C VAL A 143 4.99 -0.73 18.30
N ARG A 144 6.01 0.12 18.25
CA ARG A 144 7.37 -0.23 18.66
C ARG A 144 7.52 0.04 20.15
N GLU A 145 7.48 -1.03 20.93
CA GLU A 145 7.77 -0.97 22.35
C GLU A 145 9.23 -0.59 22.60
N THR A 146 9.46 0.24 23.62
CA THR A 146 10.79 0.69 24.04
C THR A 146 10.95 0.53 25.55
N ASN A 147 12.10 0.92 26.12
CA ASN A 147 12.24 0.99 27.58
C ASN A 147 11.33 2.06 28.22
N TYR A 148 10.70 2.95 27.44
CA TYR A 148 9.64 3.83 27.92
C TYR A 148 8.27 3.14 27.99
N GLY A 149 8.17 1.89 27.53
CA GLY A 149 6.92 1.14 27.36
C GLY A 149 6.41 1.17 25.91
N ASP A 150 5.16 0.73 25.74
CA ASP A 150 4.41 0.87 24.48
C ASP A 150 3.91 2.30 24.24
N LEU A 151 3.93 3.11 25.29
CA LEU A 151 3.41 4.47 25.38
C LEU A 151 4.30 5.29 26.31
N PHE A 152 4.45 6.59 26.03
CA PHE A 152 5.02 7.55 26.97
C PHE A 152 4.13 8.78 27.13
N ASP A 153 4.13 9.35 28.34
CA ASP A 153 3.38 10.56 28.68
C ASP A 153 4.26 11.80 28.55
N VAL A 154 3.73 12.86 27.93
CA VAL A 154 4.30 14.21 27.90
C VAL A 154 3.38 15.14 28.70
N ARG A 155 3.66 15.29 30.00
CA ARG A 155 2.84 16.06 30.95
C ARG A 155 3.59 17.27 31.49
N VAL A 156 2.87 18.35 31.75
CA VAL A 156 3.38 19.44 32.60
C VAL A 156 2.71 19.27 33.94
N GLU A 157 3.45 18.73 34.90
CA GLU A 157 3.06 18.65 36.31
C GLU A 157 4.03 19.52 37.13
N ALA A 158 3.57 20.06 38.27
CA ALA A 158 4.34 21.01 39.06
C ALA A 158 5.70 20.47 39.62
N ASP A 159 5.94 19.16 39.55
CA ASP A 159 7.06 18.44 40.21
C ASP A 159 7.83 17.45 39.28
N ALA A 160 8.15 17.84 38.04
CA ALA A 160 8.77 16.90 37.07
C ALA A 160 10.32 16.97 36.98
N ASN A 161 10.97 15.80 36.97
CA ASN A 161 12.45 15.58 36.94
C ASN A 161 13.08 15.45 35.52
N ASN A 162 12.39 15.81 34.43
CA ASN A 162 12.91 15.74 33.06
C ASN A 162 12.54 17.02 32.27
N LEU A 163 13.48 17.57 31.49
CA LEU A 163 13.35 18.84 30.74
C LEU A 163 12.22 18.83 29.70
N ALA A 164 11.82 17.67 29.17
CA ALA A 164 10.61 17.55 28.34
C ALA A 164 9.34 18.05 29.08
N PHE A 165 9.38 18.01 30.42
CA PHE A 165 8.35 18.46 31.33
C PHE A 165 8.61 19.85 31.92
N THR A 166 9.59 20.59 31.39
CA THR A 166 9.85 21.99 31.76
C THR A 166 9.23 22.96 30.74
N ASN A 167 9.05 24.22 31.14
CA ASN A 167 8.48 25.28 30.30
C ASN A 167 9.43 25.89 29.25
N VAL A 168 10.66 25.35 29.14
CA VAL A 168 11.67 25.82 28.18
C VAL A 168 11.34 25.29 26.78
N ALA A 169 11.59 26.11 25.75
CA ALA A 169 11.46 25.69 24.36
C ALA A 169 12.35 24.48 24.07
N ILE A 170 11.83 23.54 23.28
CA ILE A 170 12.60 22.39 22.79
C ILE A 170 12.98 22.70 21.35
N ALA A 171 14.29 22.87 21.10
CA ALA A 171 14.81 23.10 19.75
C ALA A 171 14.52 21.91 18.82
N PRO A 172 14.45 22.12 17.49
CA PRO A 172 14.25 21.06 16.50
C PRO A 172 15.17 19.87 16.73
N HIS A 173 14.60 18.67 16.83
CA HIS A 173 15.35 17.44 17.00
C HIS A 173 14.60 16.22 16.45
N THR A 174 15.32 15.13 16.22
CA THR A 174 14.74 13.80 16.02
C THR A 174 14.88 12.97 17.28
N ASP A 175 13.95 12.05 17.46
CA ASP A 175 13.85 11.25 18.66
C ASP A 175 14.71 9.99 18.59
N ASN A 176 15.31 9.66 19.73
CA ASN A 176 16.00 8.39 19.94
C ASN A 176 17.13 8.08 18.93
N PRO A 177 18.00 9.02 18.51
CA PRO A 177 19.08 8.73 17.55
C PRO A 177 20.15 7.77 18.11
N TYR A 178 20.07 7.44 19.41
CA TYR A 178 20.86 6.41 20.10
C TYR A 178 20.35 4.98 19.91
N ARG A 179 19.25 4.77 19.16
CA ARG A 179 18.75 3.45 18.78
C ARG A 179 19.15 3.10 17.35
N ASP A 180 19.39 1.82 17.12
CA ASP A 180 19.69 1.27 15.81
C ASP A 180 19.00 -0.11 15.67
N PRO A 181 17.89 -0.21 14.90
CA PRO A 181 17.29 0.85 14.08
C PRO A 181 16.63 1.96 14.93
N VAL A 182 16.64 3.19 14.41
CA VAL A 182 15.92 4.33 15.01
C VAL A 182 14.40 4.11 14.88
N PRO A 183 13.58 4.60 15.82
CA PRO A 183 12.15 4.71 15.59
C PRO A 183 11.85 5.59 14.37
N THR A 184 11.24 5.00 13.34
CA THR A 184 11.01 5.67 12.06
C THR A 184 9.75 6.53 12.02
N LEU A 185 8.72 6.20 12.80
CA LEU A 185 7.55 7.05 13.04
C LEU A 185 7.42 7.39 14.53
N GLN A 186 6.95 8.60 14.81
CA GLN A 186 6.47 9.02 16.11
C GLN A 186 5.03 9.53 15.98
N LEU A 187 4.21 9.22 16.99
CA LEU A 187 2.86 9.73 17.13
C LEU A 187 2.75 10.54 18.41
N LEU A 188 2.00 11.63 18.38
CA LEU A 188 1.70 12.47 19.53
C LEU A 188 0.21 12.84 19.53
N HIS A 189 -0.54 12.28 20.48
CA HIS A 189 -1.96 12.52 20.67
C HIS A 189 -2.21 13.45 21.85
N CYS A 190 -2.92 14.54 21.63
CA CYS A 190 -3.25 15.50 22.66
C CYS A 190 -4.53 15.10 23.41
N LEU A 191 -4.40 14.85 24.71
CA LEU A 191 -5.54 14.58 25.59
C LEU A 191 -6.05 15.87 26.25
N ARG A 192 -5.13 16.77 26.62
CA ARG A 192 -5.43 18.08 27.21
C ARG A 192 -4.39 19.11 26.78
N ASN A 193 -4.84 20.32 26.46
CA ASN A 193 -3.95 21.45 26.19
C ASN A 193 -4.61 22.78 26.59
N GLU A 194 -4.47 23.16 27.85
CA GLU A 194 -5.00 24.40 28.44
C GLU A 194 -3.91 25.47 28.64
N ALA A 195 -2.64 25.17 28.33
CA ALA A 195 -1.52 26.10 28.53
C ALA A 195 -1.41 27.13 27.39
N GLU A 196 -1.07 28.38 27.69
CA GLU A 196 -0.71 29.37 26.66
C GLU A 196 0.70 29.11 26.11
N GLY A 197 0.84 29.13 24.78
CA GLY A 197 2.06 28.68 24.09
C GLY A 197 2.18 27.15 23.97
N GLY A 198 3.40 26.65 23.76
CA GLY A 198 3.68 25.21 23.73
C GLY A 198 3.24 24.53 22.44
N ASP A 199 3.15 25.34 21.38
CA ASP A 199 2.85 24.94 20.02
C ASP A 199 3.91 23.96 19.54
N SER A 200 3.45 22.97 18.77
CA SER A 200 4.29 22.00 18.11
C SER A 200 4.96 22.66 16.92
N GLY A 201 6.24 22.38 16.70
CA GLY A 201 6.98 22.83 15.53
C GLY A 201 7.49 21.65 14.73
N LEU A 202 7.47 21.73 13.40
CA LEU A 202 8.09 20.79 12.48
C LEU A 202 9.07 21.51 11.55
N VAL A 203 10.18 20.84 11.24
CA VAL A 203 11.16 21.27 10.24
C VAL A 203 11.48 20.07 9.35
N ASP A 204 11.38 20.26 8.03
CA ASP A 204 11.80 19.26 7.06
C ASP A 204 13.33 19.09 7.08
N GLY A 205 13.81 18.03 7.75
CA GLY A 205 15.23 17.73 7.85
C GLY A 205 15.86 17.44 6.51
N PHE A 206 15.11 16.89 5.54
CA PHE A 206 15.63 16.67 4.19
C PHE A 206 15.81 17.99 3.44
N ARG A 207 14.86 18.94 3.60
CA ARG A 207 15.03 20.30 3.09
C ARG A 207 16.26 20.97 3.70
N ALA A 208 16.42 20.91 5.02
CA ALA A 208 17.58 21.49 5.71
C ALA A 208 18.91 20.86 5.25
N ALA A 209 18.93 19.54 5.07
CA ALA A 209 20.10 18.80 4.58
C ALA A 209 20.42 19.15 3.12
N ALA A 210 19.40 19.29 2.27
CA ALA A 210 19.56 19.72 0.89
C ALA A 210 20.09 21.17 0.78
N LEU A 211 19.63 22.08 1.65
CA LEU A 211 20.18 23.43 1.76
C LEU A 211 21.65 23.40 2.18
N LEU A 212 22.02 22.58 3.17
CA LEU A 212 23.42 22.40 3.55
C LEU A 212 24.27 21.86 2.39
N ARG A 213 23.76 20.87 1.64
CA ARG A 213 24.41 20.31 0.45
C ARG A 213 24.66 21.37 -0.61
N ALA A 214 23.71 22.28 -0.84
CA ALA A 214 23.81 23.34 -1.83
C ALA A 214 24.71 24.51 -1.39
N GLU A 215 24.52 24.99 -0.16
CA GLU A 215 25.20 26.19 0.34
C GLU A 215 26.63 25.89 0.84
N HIS A 216 26.83 24.70 1.42
CA HIS A 216 28.06 24.30 2.09
C HIS A 216 28.40 22.81 1.84
N PRO A 217 28.70 22.40 0.60
CA PRO A 217 28.89 20.99 0.23
C PRO A 217 30.00 20.28 1.04
N ALA A 218 31.05 21.00 1.44
CA ALA A 218 32.10 20.45 2.28
C ALA A 218 31.60 20.11 3.71
N ASP A 219 30.69 20.92 4.26
CA ASP A 219 30.09 20.66 5.57
C ASP A 219 29.08 19.52 5.49
N PHE A 220 28.30 19.45 4.40
CA PHE A 220 27.45 18.31 4.12
C PHE A 220 28.25 17.00 4.10
N ALA A 221 29.37 16.95 3.37
CA ALA A 221 30.24 15.78 3.33
C ALA A 221 30.79 15.38 4.72
N VAL A 222 31.11 16.37 5.57
CA VAL A 222 31.52 16.11 6.96
C VAL A 222 30.36 15.48 7.75
N LEU A 223 29.14 16.01 7.64
CA LEU A 223 27.99 15.51 8.41
C LEU A 223 27.46 14.17 7.91
N THR A 224 27.72 13.80 6.66
CA THR A 224 27.39 12.47 6.12
C THR A 224 28.48 11.43 6.38
N GLY A 225 29.74 11.86 6.50
CA GLY A 225 30.89 10.97 6.66
C GLY A 225 31.35 10.74 8.10
N THR A 226 30.90 11.56 9.07
CA THR A 226 31.36 11.46 10.47
C THR A 226 30.39 10.62 11.30
N PRO A 227 30.80 9.45 11.83
CA PRO A 227 29.99 8.71 12.80
C PRO A 227 29.90 9.48 14.12
N VAL A 228 28.70 9.91 14.48
CA VAL A 228 28.43 10.61 15.74
C VAL A 228 27.95 9.59 16.76
N PRO A 229 28.62 9.46 17.92
CA PRO A 229 28.13 8.64 19.01
C PRO A 229 26.88 9.28 19.58
N PHE A 230 25.77 8.57 19.60
CA PHE A 230 24.57 8.93 20.34
C PHE A 230 24.43 8.01 21.56
N VAL A 231 24.11 8.58 22.73
CA VAL A 231 24.03 7.82 23.99
C VAL A 231 22.80 8.23 24.78
N PHE A 232 22.08 7.23 25.29
CA PHE A 232 21.10 7.39 26.36
C PHE A 232 21.46 6.43 27.50
N ARG A 233 21.34 6.90 28.74
CA ARG A 233 21.58 6.08 29.94
C ARG A 233 20.65 6.52 31.07
N ASP A 234 19.96 5.56 31.65
CA ASP A 234 19.25 5.69 32.92
C ASP A 234 19.62 4.54 33.89
N ARG A 235 18.83 4.33 34.94
CA ARG A 235 19.08 3.28 35.94
C ARG A 235 18.97 1.85 35.37
N GLY A 236 18.10 1.61 34.40
CA GLY A 236 17.77 0.29 33.86
C GLY A 236 18.16 0.08 32.40
N THR A 237 18.53 1.14 31.68
CA THR A 237 18.75 1.12 30.24
C THR A 237 19.99 1.92 29.85
N GLU A 238 20.82 1.35 28.97
CA GLU A 238 21.89 2.05 28.25
C GLU A 238 21.77 1.72 26.75
N LEU A 239 21.67 2.75 25.91
CA LEU A 239 21.51 2.63 24.46
C LEU A 239 22.57 3.49 23.76
N ARG A 240 23.11 2.96 22.67
CA ARG A 240 24.17 3.61 21.89
C ARG A 240 24.01 3.32 20.41
N ALA A 241 24.30 4.31 19.58
CA ALA A 241 24.46 4.17 18.14
C ALA A 241 25.52 5.14 17.63
N ASP A 242 26.41 4.68 16.75
CA ASP A 242 27.40 5.52 16.06
C ASP A 242 26.91 5.75 14.63
N ARG A 243 26.33 6.91 14.37
CA ARG A 243 25.64 7.21 13.10
C ARG A 243 25.90 8.65 12.66
N PRO A 244 25.95 8.96 11.34
CA PRO A 244 26.08 10.33 10.88
C PRO A 244 24.86 11.17 11.24
N LEU A 245 25.01 12.51 11.28
CA LEU A 245 23.86 13.41 11.48
C LEU A 245 22.92 13.37 10.27
N ILE A 246 23.47 13.17 9.08
CA ILE A 246 22.74 13.04 7.81
C ILE A 246 23.18 11.72 7.18
N GLU A 247 22.29 10.74 7.09
CA GLU A 247 22.55 9.50 6.37
C GLU A 247 22.19 9.68 4.89
N VAL A 248 23.06 9.19 4.01
CA VAL A 248 22.77 9.06 2.58
C VAL A 248 22.79 7.59 2.19
N ASP A 249 22.01 7.23 1.18
CA ASP A 249 22.01 5.88 0.64
C ASP A 249 23.21 5.62 -0.30
N ALA A 250 23.26 4.44 -0.90
CA ALA A 250 24.33 4.04 -1.81
C ALA A 250 24.46 4.92 -3.07
N LEU A 251 23.43 5.72 -3.40
CA LEU A 251 23.43 6.66 -4.52
C LEU A 251 23.67 8.12 -4.07
N GLY A 252 23.92 8.34 -2.77
CA GLY A 252 24.15 9.68 -2.21
C GLY A 252 22.85 10.47 -1.97
N ARG A 253 21.70 9.81 -1.99
CA ARG A 253 20.38 10.39 -1.70
C ARG A 253 20.20 10.46 -0.17
N ILE A 254 19.86 11.64 0.36
CA ILE A 254 19.51 11.87 1.76
C ILE A 254 18.38 10.92 2.18
N ARG A 255 18.66 10.10 3.20
CA ARG A 255 17.76 9.04 3.66
C ARG A 255 17.28 9.22 5.09
N GLU A 256 18.10 9.82 5.95
CA GLU A 256 17.76 9.98 7.36
C GLU A 256 18.50 11.16 7.99
N VAL A 257 17.87 11.84 8.94
CA VAL A 257 18.48 12.88 9.78
C VAL A 257 18.42 12.46 11.25
N ARG A 258 19.59 12.32 11.88
CA ARG A 258 19.72 12.07 13.32
C ARG A 258 20.26 13.33 13.98
N PHE A 259 19.40 14.11 14.62
CA PHE A 259 19.76 15.40 15.16
C PHE A 259 19.15 15.60 16.54
N ASN A 260 19.90 15.30 17.60
CA ASN A 260 19.44 15.54 18.96
C ASN A 260 20.61 15.90 19.86
N ASN A 261 20.74 17.19 20.17
CA ASN A 261 21.85 17.73 20.94
C ASN A 261 21.98 17.11 22.34
N ARG A 262 20.87 16.64 22.93
CA ARG A 262 20.83 16.10 24.30
C ARG A 262 21.44 14.71 24.42
N SER A 263 21.49 13.97 23.30
CA SER A 263 22.02 12.61 23.26
C SER A 263 23.28 12.47 22.41
N ILE A 264 23.84 13.55 21.86
CA ILE A 264 25.17 13.51 21.24
C ILE A 264 26.21 13.23 22.33
N GLY A 265 26.93 12.12 22.17
CA GLY A 265 28.06 11.73 22.98
C GLY A 265 29.38 12.36 22.53
N THR A 266 30.47 11.97 23.20
CA THR A 266 31.80 12.48 22.88
C THR A 266 32.31 11.91 21.56
N LEU A 267 32.48 12.77 20.55
CA LEU A 267 33.13 12.41 19.28
C LEU A 267 34.51 11.80 19.49
N ARG A 268 34.86 10.83 18.64
CA ARG A 268 36.11 10.09 18.70
C ARG A 268 36.79 10.11 17.33
N GLY A 269 38.02 10.64 17.29
CA GLY A 269 38.82 10.71 16.06
C GLY A 269 38.32 11.74 15.04
N GLY A 270 39.01 11.82 13.91
CA GLY A 270 38.66 12.73 12.80
C GLY A 270 38.98 14.21 13.05
N ASP A 271 38.56 15.05 12.09
CA ASP A 271 38.63 16.52 12.20
C ASP A 271 37.42 17.03 12.99
N VAL A 272 37.60 17.12 14.30
CA VAL A 272 36.56 17.57 15.24
C VAL A 272 36.16 19.02 14.98
N GLU A 273 37.08 19.88 14.56
CA GLU A 273 36.77 21.29 14.30
C GLU A 273 35.88 21.45 13.06
N ALA A 274 36.20 20.71 11.98
CA ALA A 274 35.34 20.66 10.81
C ALA A 274 33.94 20.14 11.14
N PHE A 275 33.84 19.12 12.00
CA PHE A 275 32.54 18.64 12.48
C PHE A 275 31.76 19.74 13.20
N TYR A 276 32.33 20.39 14.21
CA TYR A 276 31.59 21.40 14.99
C TYR A 276 31.20 22.62 14.15
N ARG A 277 32.03 23.00 13.16
CA ARG A 277 31.66 24.00 12.15
C ARG A 277 30.41 23.56 11.39
N ALA A 278 30.45 22.36 10.81
CA ALA A 278 29.37 21.82 10.00
C ALA A 278 28.07 21.62 10.81
N TYR A 279 28.19 21.07 12.02
CA TYR A 279 27.10 20.87 12.97
C TYR A 279 26.43 22.19 13.34
N ARG A 280 27.21 23.23 13.65
CA ARG A 280 26.68 24.56 13.94
C ARG A 280 25.98 25.18 12.72
N ARG A 281 26.50 25.00 11.51
CA ARG A 281 25.83 25.48 10.28
C ARG A 281 24.50 24.77 10.05
N PHE A 282 24.47 23.45 10.18
CA PHE A 282 23.24 22.67 10.04
C PHE A 282 22.19 23.07 11.09
N ALA A 283 22.59 23.20 12.36
CA ALA A 283 21.73 23.71 13.41
C ALA A 283 21.15 25.10 13.05
N GLY A 284 21.99 26.00 12.53
CA GLY A 284 21.55 27.32 12.08
C GLY A 284 20.53 27.28 10.94
N ILE A 285 20.66 26.33 10.00
CA ILE A 285 19.66 26.12 8.94
C ILE A 285 18.32 25.69 9.55
N THR A 286 18.32 24.72 10.48
CA THR A 286 17.07 24.21 11.10
C THR A 286 16.31 25.26 11.92
N LEU A 287 16.96 26.38 12.28
CA LEU A 287 16.39 27.48 13.04
C LEU A 287 15.97 28.66 12.15
N ARG A 288 16.07 28.54 10.82
CA ARG A 288 15.59 29.56 9.90
C ARG A 288 14.06 29.68 10.00
N PRO A 289 13.49 30.87 10.30
CA PRO A 289 12.05 31.01 10.52
C PRO A 289 11.19 30.51 9.35
N GLU A 290 11.66 30.65 8.12
CA GLU A 290 10.96 30.19 6.93
C GLU A 290 10.83 28.65 6.85
N LEU A 291 11.63 27.89 7.60
CA LEU A 291 11.58 26.42 7.65
C LEU A 291 10.78 25.89 8.84
N GLN A 292 10.41 26.74 9.80
CA GLN A 292 9.71 26.33 11.03
C GLN A 292 8.20 26.38 10.82
N LEU A 293 7.58 25.21 10.71
CA LEU A 293 6.14 25.07 10.65
C LEU A 293 5.58 24.89 12.06
N ASP A 294 5.07 25.96 12.65
CA ASP A 294 4.47 25.95 13.98
C ASP A 294 2.95 25.83 13.92
N PHE A 295 2.38 24.97 14.76
CA PHE A 295 0.93 24.76 14.89
C PHE A 295 0.56 24.25 16.28
N ARG A 296 -0.67 24.52 16.69
CA ARG A 296 -1.20 24.10 17.99
C ARG A 296 -1.94 22.77 17.88
N LEU A 297 -1.63 21.84 18.78
CA LEU A 297 -2.41 20.62 18.99
C LEU A 297 -3.47 20.86 20.06
N GLY A 298 -4.74 20.82 19.68
CA GLY A 298 -5.88 20.80 20.59
C GLY A 298 -6.24 19.39 21.06
N PRO A 299 -7.07 19.25 22.11
CA PRO A 299 -7.56 17.96 22.56
C PRO A 299 -8.23 17.18 21.42
N GLY A 300 -7.78 15.94 21.22
CA GLY A 300 -8.24 15.06 20.16
C GLY A 300 -7.43 15.11 18.87
N ASP A 301 -6.45 15.99 18.77
CA ASP A 301 -5.50 15.98 17.66
C ASP A 301 -4.42 14.92 17.88
N CYS A 302 -4.15 14.12 16.85
CA CYS A 302 -3.03 13.18 16.81
C CYS A 302 -2.13 13.46 15.63
N LEU A 303 -0.90 13.88 15.90
CA LEU A 303 0.15 14.06 14.90
C LEU A 303 0.83 12.71 14.64
N ILE A 304 0.98 12.33 13.37
CA ILE A 304 1.80 11.21 12.91
C ILE A 304 2.94 11.80 12.08
N PHE A 305 4.19 11.46 12.36
CA PHE A 305 5.32 11.99 11.60
C PHE A 305 6.51 11.03 11.46
N ASP A 306 7.21 11.18 10.35
CA ASP A 306 8.46 10.52 9.98
C ASP A 306 9.61 11.08 10.82
N ASN A 307 10.02 10.32 11.83
CA ASN A 307 11.12 10.68 12.73
C ASN A 307 12.51 10.44 12.11
N THR A 308 12.59 9.85 10.91
CA THR A 308 13.83 9.81 10.13
C THR A 308 14.01 11.04 9.25
N ARG A 309 12.94 11.81 9.01
CA ARG A 309 12.96 13.01 8.16
C ARG A 309 12.75 14.30 8.96
N LEU A 310 11.66 14.37 9.72
CA LEU A 310 11.23 15.59 10.38
C LEU A 310 11.92 15.78 11.72
N LEU A 311 12.44 16.98 11.92
CA LEU A 311 12.79 17.46 13.24
C LEU A 311 11.52 18.06 13.84
N HIS A 312 11.27 17.76 15.11
CA HIS A 312 10.15 18.33 15.85
C HIS A 312 10.67 19.20 17.00
N ALA A 313 9.88 20.22 17.33
CA ALA A 313 10.18 21.25 18.30
C ALA A 313 8.94 21.56 19.12
N ARG A 314 9.14 22.35 20.18
CA ARG A 314 8.05 22.93 20.96
C ARG A 314 8.43 24.33 21.36
N THR A 315 7.53 25.29 21.14
CA THR A 315 7.72 26.66 21.66
C THR A 315 7.69 26.68 23.20
N ALA A 316 8.14 27.78 23.80
CA ALA A 316 7.98 27.98 25.24
C ALA A 316 6.48 28.11 25.57
N PHE A 317 6.12 27.82 26.82
CA PHE A 317 4.73 27.94 27.29
C PHE A 317 4.68 28.44 28.73
N GLU A 318 3.56 29.03 29.12
CA GLU A 318 3.34 29.49 30.49
C GLU A 318 3.08 28.31 31.43
N ARG A 319 3.48 28.41 32.71
CA ARG A 319 3.32 27.29 33.66
C ARG A 319 1.87 27.07 34.08
N ASP A 320 0.97 27.99 33.75
CA ASP A 320 -0.44 27.93 34.11
C ASP A 320 -1.22 27.19 33.00
N GLY A 321 -1.73 25.99 33.33
CA GLY A 321 -2.59 25.19 32.44
C GLY A 321 -2.18 23.72 32.35
N ALA A 322 -3.16 22.82 32.37
CA ALA A 322 -2.91 21.40 32.21
C ALA A 322 -2.54 21.05 30.76
N ARG A 323 -1.41 20.37 30.56
CA ARG A 323 -0.97 19.85 29.26
C ARG A 323 -0.62 18.38 29.36
N HIS A 324 -1.24 17.56 28.53
CA HIS A 324 -1.04 16.11 28.49
C HIS A 324 -1.13 15.60 27.06
N LEU A 325 0.00 15.15 26.53
CA LEU A 325 0.06 14.38 25.30
C LEU A 325 0.50 12.95 25.62
N GLN A 326 0.02 12.00 24.84
CA GLN A 326 0.46 10.62 24.84
C GLN A 326 1.16 10.31 23.52
N GLY A 327 2.37 9.79 23.62
CA GLY A 327 3.18 9.44 22.47
C GLY A 327 3.48 7.96 22.37
N CYS A 328 3.66 7.48 21.15
CA CYS A 328 4.21 6.16 20.88
C CYS A 328 5.06 6.20 19.61
N TYR A 329 5.76 5.10 19.34
CA TYR A 329 6.56 4.94 18.13
C TYR A 329 5.98 3.83 17.24
N ALA A 330 6.14 3.98 15.92
CA ALA A 330 5.74 2.98 14.92
C ALA A 330 6.75 2.94 13.76
N ASP A 331 6.51 2.08 12.77
CA ASP A 331 7.46 1.80 11.70
C ASP A 331 6.95 2.21 10.30
N LEU A 332 7.80 2.91 9.54
CA LEU A 332 7.51 3.37 8.17
C LEU A 332 7.24 2.22 7.20
N ASP A 333 7.87 1.06 7.36
CA ASP A 333 7.60 -0.11 6.50
C ASP A 333 6.17 -0.62 6.65
N SER A 334 5.64 -0.63 7.88
CA SER A 334 4.25 -1.03 8.13
C SER A 334 3.26 -0.03 7.54
N LEU A 335 3.53 1.26 7.70
CA LEU A 335 2.75 2.32 7.05
C LEU A 335 2.78 2.18 5.51
N ALA A 336 3.96 2.00 4.93
CA ALA A 336 4.13 1.84 3.49
C ALA A 336 3.47 0.56 2.96
N SER A 337 3.51 -0.53 3.74
CA SER A 337 2.81 -1.77 3.41
C SER A 337 1.30 -1.58 3.38
N THR A 338 0.74 -0.92 4.40
CA THR A 338 -0.70 -0.62 4.45
C THR A 338 -1.11 0.25 3.27
N LEU A 339 -0.36 1.33 2.99
CA LEU A 339 -0.62 2.20 1.84
C LEU A 339 -0.56 1.44 0.51
N ALA A 340 0.49 0.63 0.27
CA ALA A 340 0.62 -0.15 -0.94
C ALA A 340 -0.53 -1.17 -1.13
N VAL A 341 -1.09 -1.71 -0.04
CA VAL A 341 -2.28 -2.58 -0.10
C VAL A 341 -3.52 -1.78 -0.48
N LEU A 342 -3.73 -0.59 0.11
CA LEU A 342 -4.85 0.29 -0.23
C LEU A 342 -4.80 0.72 -1.71
N ASP A 343 -3.63 1.15 -2.18
CA ASP A 343 -3.42 1.57 -3.57
C ASP A 343 -3.62 0.40 -4.53
N ARG A 344 -3.09 -0.80 -4.21
CA ARG A 344 -3.28 -2.00 -5.04
C ARG A 344 -4.75 -2.40 -5.14
N ARG A 345 -5.55 -2.18 -4.09
CA ARG A 345 -6.98 -2.46 -4.08
C ARG A 345 -7.76 -1.45 -4.93
N ALA A 346 -7.39 -0.16 -4.89
CA ALA A 346 -7.97 0.86 -5.75
C ALA A 346 -7.64 0.58 -7.23
N ALA A 347 -6.36 0.33 -7.54
CA ALA A 347 -5.91 0.00 -8.89
C ALA A 347 -6.54 -1.28 -9.44
N ALA A 348 -6.92 -2.23 -8.58
CA ALA A 348 -7.65 -3.43 -9.01
C ALA A 348 -9.01 -3.08 -9.61
N ILE A 349 -9.71 -2.10 -9.04
CA ILE A 349 -11.00 -1.63 -9.53
C ILE A 349 -10.83 -0.97 -10.89
N ASP A 350 -9.80 -0.13 -11.05
CA ASP A 350 -9.50 0.51 -12.34
C ASP A 350 -9.09 -0.50 -13.40
N THR A 351 -8.34 -1.54 -13.01
CA THR A 351 -8.00 -2.66 -13.89
C THR A 351 -9.26 -3.36 -14.38
N VAL A 352 -10.19 -3.67 -13.47
CA VAL A 352 -11.48 -4.29 -13.85
C VAL A 352 -12.29 -3.34 -14.73
N ALA A 353 -12.39 -2.05 -14.39
CA ALA A 353 -13.12 -1.06 -15.18
C ALA A 353 -12.58 -0.98 -16.63
N GLY A 354 -11.25 -0.96 -16.80
CA GLY A 354 -10.62 -0.95 -18.12
C GLY A 354 -10.92 -2.20 -18.96
N LEU A 355 -11.19 -3.35 -18.34
CA LEU A 355 -11.66 -4.54 -19.07
C LEU A 355 -13.08 -4.35 -19.61
N PHE A 356 -13.97 -3.69 -18.86
CA PHE A 356 -15.33 -3.38 -19.33
C PHE A 356 -15.33 -2.35 -20.48
N GLU A 357 -14.45 -1.35 -20.44
CA GLU A 357 -14.35 -0.31 -21.47
C GLU A 357 -13.61 -0.78 -22.75
N GLY A 358 -12.64 -1.69 -22.60
CA GLY A 358 -11.82 -2.20 -23.69
C GLY A 358 -12.34 -3.51 -24.29
N GLU A 359 -11.83 -4.64 -23.80
CA GLU A 359 -12.15 -5.98 -24.32
C GLU A 359 -13.63 -6.37 -24.14
N GLY A 360 -14.32 -5.73 -23.21
CA GLY A 360 -15.75 -5.84 -22.95
C GLY A 360 -16.67 -5.40 -24.09
N ALA A 361 -16.18 -4.58 -25.02
CA ALA A 361 -16.94 -4.09 -26.16
C ALA A 361 -17.13 -5.13 -27.29
N GLY A 362 -16.55 -6.33 -27.17
CA GLY A 362 -16.71 -7.42 -28.14
C GLY A 362 -18.05 -8.14 -28.03
N GLU A 363 -18.51 -8.75 -29.14
CA GLU A 363 -19.73 -9.58 -29.20
C GLU A 363 -19.64 -10.78 -28.22
N TYR A 364 -20.71 -11.00 -27.44
CA TYR A 364 -20.81 -12.13 -26.52
C TYR A 364 -21.24 -13.42 -27.25
N LEU A 365 -20.28 -14.24 -27.70
CA LEU A 365 -20.52 -15.59 -28.24
C LEU A 365 -21.67 -15.71 -29.28
N GLY A 366 -21.93 -14.65 -30.04
CA GLY A 366 -23.01 -14.57 -31.05
C GLY A 366 -24.38 -14.11 -30.53
N GLU A 367 -24.48 -13.65 -29.28
CA GLU A 367 -25.68 -13.04 -28.71
C GLU A 367 -25.73 -11.52 -29.00
N ALA A 368 -26.91 -10.91 -28.84
CA ALA A 368 -27.18 -9.52 -29.20
C ALA A 368 -26.66 -8.48 -28.17
N VAL A 369 -25.85 -8.92 -27.21
CA VAL A 369 -25.21 -8.09 -26.18
C VAL A 369 -23.70 -8.26 -26.25
N THR A 370 -22.98 -7.22 -25.85
CA THR A 370 -21.53 -7.31 -25.59
C THR A 370 -21.26 -8.05 -24.28
N MET A 371 -20.02 -8.55 -24.11
CA MET A 371 -19.61 -9.18 -22.85
C MET A 371 -19.79 -8.23 -21.65
N ALA A 372 -19.45 -6.95 -21.81
CA ALA A 372 -19.64 -5.94 -20.78
C ALA A 372 -21.12 -5.75 -20.42
N GLU A 373 -22.01 -5.62 -21.42
CA GLU A 373 -23.46 -5.49 -21.20
C GLU A 373 -24.04 -6.70 -20.46
N HIS A 374 -23.66 -7.91 -20.86
CA HIS A 374 -24.06 -9.15 -20.20
C HIS A 374 -23.66 -9.16 -18.71
N MET A 375 -22.40 -8.87 -18.43
CA MET A 375 -21.87 -8.82 -17.06
C MET A 375 -22.55 -7.74 -16.22
N LEU A 376 -22.77 -6.54 -16.78
CA LEU A 376 -23.49 -5.44 -16.11
C LEU A 376 -24.95 -5.81 -15.82
N GLN A 377 -25.64 -6.45 -16.77
CA GLN A 377 -27.01 -6.92 -16.60
C GLN A 377 -27.10 -7.96 -15.48
N CYS A 378 -26.17 -8.91 -15.46
CA CYS A 378 -26.11 -9.95 -14.42
C CYS A 378 -25.95 -9.32 -13.01
N GLY A 379 -25.04 -8.35 -12.87
CA GLY A 379 -24.89 -7.58 -11.64
C GLY A 379 -26.15 -6.80 -11.24
N ALA A 380 -26.80 -6.13 -12.19
CA ALA A 380 -28.02 -5.36 -11.93
C ALA A 380 -29.20 -6.25 -11.51
N LEU A 381 -29.33 -7.44 -12.12
CA LEU A 381 -30.35 -8.43 -11.74
C LEU A 381 -30.12 -8.97 -10.32
N ALA A 382 -28.87 -9.22 -9.95
CA ALA A 382 -28.51 -9.63 -8.60
C ALA A 382 -28.86 -8.54 -7.57
N GLU A 383 -28.52 -7.28 -7.86
CA GLU A 383 -28.85 -6.13 -7.01
C GLU A 383 -30.37 -5.96 -6.86
N ALA A 384 -31.12 -6.03 -7.96
CA ALA A 384 -32.58 -5.93 -7.96
C ALA A 384 -33.26 -7.07 -7.19
N ALA A 385 -32.63 -8.25 -7.13
CA ALA A 385 -33.08 -9.39 -6.33
C ALA A 385 -32.79 -9.23 -4.83
N GLY A 386 -32.10 -8.17 -4.40
CA GLY A 386 -31.71 -7.94 -3.01
C GLY A 386 -30.59 -8.88 -2.55
N ALA A 387 -29.74 -9.34 -3.46
CA ALA A 387 -28.59 -10.16 -3.14
C ALA A 387 -27.56 -9.39 -2.27
N PRO A 388 -26.80 -10.05 -1.40
CA PRO A 388 -25.75 -9.40 -0.63
C PRO A 388 -24.61 -8.90 -1.54
N ASP A 389 -23.89 -7.84 -1.12
CA ASP A 389 -22.85 -7.17 -1.92
C ASP A 389 -21.86 -8.14 -2.59
N HIS A 390 -21.36 -9.15 -1.87
CA HIS A 390 -20.41 -10.12 -2.43
C HIS A 390 -20.99 -10.93 -3.60
N LEU A 391 -22.29 -11.22 -3.56
CA LEU A 391 -22.98 -11.99 -4.59
C LEU A 391 -23.36 -11.12 -5.79
N VAL A 392 -23.67 -9.83 -5.56
CA VAL A 392 -23.79 -8.84 -6.64
C VAL A 392 -22.46 -8.69 -7.37
N ALA A 393 -21.34 -8.60 -6.64
CA ALA A 393 -20.01 -8.58 -7.25
C ALA A 393 -19.69 -9.89 -7.99
N ALA A 394 -20.06 -11.04 -7.44
CA ALA A 394 -19.87 -12.31 -8.12
C ALA A 394 -20.64 -12.38 -9.45
N ALA A 395 -21.89 -11.92 -9.47
CA ALA A 395 -22.71 -11.84 -10.67
C ALA A 395 -22.12 -10.86 -11.70
N LEU A 396 -21.70 -9.68 -11.26
CA LEU A 396 -21.05 -8.68 -12.11
C LEU A 396 -19.75 -9.21 -12.75
N LEU A 397 -18.97 -10.02 -12.04
CA LEU A 397 -17.61 -10.40 -12.45
C LEU A 397 -17.50 -11.86 -12.95
N HIS A 398 -18.62 -12.58 -13.10
CA HIS A 398 -18.59 -14.04 -13.33
C HIS A 398 -17.85 -14.47 -14.60
N ASP A 399 -17.96 -13.69 -15.66
CA ASP A 399 -17.39 -13.98 -16.98
C ASP A 399 -16.08 -13.23 -17.26
N ILE A 400 -15.46 -12.62 -16.24
CA ILE A 400 -14.21 -11.85 -16.39
C ILE A 400 -13.05 -12.67 -16.97
N GLY A 401 -13.08 -14.00 -16.83
CA GLY A 401 -12.08 -14.91 -17.38
C GLY A 401 -12.10 -15.03 -18.91
N HIS A 402 -13.06 -14.39 -19.58
CA HIS A 402 -13.07 -14.26 -21.03
C HIS A 402 -12.12 -13.17 -21.56
N PHE A 403 -11.80 -12.18 -20.73
CA PHE A 403 -10.81 -11.16 -21.08
C PHE A 403 -9.40 -11.78 -21.11
N GLY A 404 -8.61 -11.47 -22.15
CA GLY A 404 -7.29 -12.05 -22.40
C GLY A 404 -7.22 -13.07 -23.54
N GLY A 405 -8.22 -13.09 -24.44
CA GLY A 405 -8.12 -13.80 -25.72
C GLY A 405 -8.55 -15.28 -25.72
N SER A 406 -9.37 -15.71 -24.75
CA SER A 406 -9.85 -17.11 -24.64
C SER A 406 -11.12 -17.41 -25.48
N GLY A 407 -11.70 -16.40 -26.14
CA GLY A 407 -12.87 -16.53 -27.02
C GLY A 407 -12.73 -17.50 -28.21
N PRO A 408 -11.58 -17.59 -28.91
CA PRO A 408 -11.39 -18.50 -30.04
C PRO A 408 -11.41 -19.99 -29.68
N GLU A 409 -11.08 -20.35 -28.43
CA GLU A 409 -10.99 -21.75 -27.99
C GLU A 409 -12.37 -22.41 -27.83
N LEU A 410 -13.35 -21.65 -27.34
CA LEU A 410 -14.76 -22.08 -27.23
C LEU A 410 -15.39 -22.35 -28.59
N MET A 411 -15.14 -21.47 -29.57
CA MET A 411 -15.61 -21.63 -30.95
C MET A 411 -14.92 -22.80 -31.67
N ALA A 412 -13.76 -23.25 -31.17
CA ALA A 412 -13.06 -24.45 -31.60
C ALA A 412 -13.49 -25.72 -30.83
N GLY A 413 -14.50 -25.64 -29.97
CA GLY A 413 -15.07 -26.78 -29.23
C GLY A 413 -14.23 -27.24 -28.04
N ARG A 414 -13.40 -26.37 -27.45
CA ARG A 414 -12.64 -26.65 -26.23
C ARG A 414 -13.10 -25.74 -25.10
N ASP A 415 -13.29 -26.30 -23.91
CA ASP A 415 -13.61 -25.52 -22.72
C ASP A 415 -12.41 -24.63 -22.36
N ASN A 416 -12.61 -23.32 -22.47
CA ASN A 416 -11.59 -22.31 -22.16
C ASN A 416 -11.39 -22.10 -20.64
N ARG A 417 -12.19 -22.79 -19.80
CA ARG A 417 -12.13 -22.72 -18.33
C ARG A 417 -12.20 -21.30 -17.76
N HIS A 418 -12.89 -20.37 -18.45
CA HIS A 418 -13.01 -18.96 -18.04
C HIS A 418 -13.45 -18.80 -16.59
N SER A 419 -14.40 -19.62 -16.11
CA SER A 419 -14.85 -19.60 -14.71
C SER A 419 -13.73 -19.83 -13.71
N HIS A 420 -12.79 -20.72 -14.02
CA HIS A 420 -11.64 -21.00 -13.15
C HIS A 420 -10.58 -19.93 -13.29
N THR A 421 -10.23 -19.56 -14.52
CA THR A 421 -9.24 -18.52 -14.82
C THR A 421 -9.64 -17.18 -14.19
N GLY A 422 -10.90 -16.78 -14.36
CA GLY A 422 -11.45 -15.55 -13.77
C GLY A 422 -11.46 -15.59 -12.24
N ALA A 423 -11.90 -16.69 -11.64
CA ALA A 423 -11.88 -16.85 -10.19
C ALA A 423 -10.45 -16.83 -9.62
N GLU A 424 -9.48 -17.44 -10.29
CA GLU A 424 -8.06 -17.44 -9.87
C GLU A 424 -7.43 -16.06 -9.99
N TRP A 425 -7.75 -15.32 -11.06
CA TRP A 425 -7.30 -13.95 -11.27
C TRP A 425 -7.89 -13.00 -10.22
N LEU A 426 -9.18 -13.14 -9.89
CA LEU A 426 -9.89 -12.34 -8.88
C LEU A 426 -9.49 -12.68 -7.44
N ALA A 427 -9.05 -13.92 -7.16
CA ALA A 427 -8.64 -14.36 -5.83
C ALA A 427 -7.44 -13.61 -5.25
N ARG A 428 -6.75 -12.80 -6.07
CA ARG A 428 -5.72 -11.85 -5.61
C ARG A 428 -6.29 -10.72 -4.75
N TRP A 429 -7.59 -10.44 -4.88
CA TRP A 429 -8.25 -9.31 -4.23
C TRP A 429 -9.53 -9.69 -3.48
N PHE A 430 -10.33 -10.60 -4.02
CA PHE A 430 -11.60 -11.03 -3.43
C PHE A 430 -11.51 -12.38 -2.73
N GLY A 431 -12.30 -12.58 -1.67
CA GLY A 431 -12.39 -13.83 -0.94
C GLY A 431 -13.23 -14.91 -1.64
N PRO A 432 -13.33 -16.11 -1.05
CA PRO A 432 -14.13 -17.23 -1.57
C PRO A 432 -15.62 -16.92 -1.73
N GLU A 433 -16.15 -15.96 -0.97
CA GLU A 433 -17.54 -15.50 -1.06
C GLU A 433 -17.89 -14.86 -2.41
N VAL A 434 -16.91 -14.24 -3.08
CA VAL A 434 -17.07 -13.70 -4.45
C VAL A 434 -16.55 -14.72 -5.47
N THR A 435 -15.36 -15.27 -5.24
CA THR A 435 -14.67 -16.11 -6.24
C THR A 435 -15.22 -17.53 -6.35
N GLY A 436 -15.87 -18.05 -5.30
CA GLY A 436 -16.50 -19.36 -5.28
C GLY A 436 -17.68 -19.46 -6.26
N PRO A 437 -18.70 -18.58 -6.16
CA PRO A 437 -19.81 -18.54 -7.12
C PRO A 437 -19.33 -18.36 -8.57
N ILE A 438 -18.34 -17.50 -8.80
CA ILE A 438 -17.69 -17.31 -10.11
C ILE A 438 -17.07 -18.61 -10.61
N ARG A 439 -16.31 -19.34 -9.77
CA ARG A 439 -15.69 -20.61 -10.17
C ARG A 439 -16.71 -21.67 -10.56
N LEU A 440 -17.87 -21.67 -9.88
CA LEU A 440 -18.86 -22.73 -9.96
C LEU A 440 -20.00 -22.43 -10.94
N HIS A 441 -20.14 -21.21 -11.47
CA HIS A 441 -21.32 -20.84 -12.27
C HIS A 441 -21.52 -21.70 -13.53
N VAL A 442 -20.44 -22.13 -14.20
CA VAL A 442 -20.51 -23.09 -15.33
C VAL A 442 -21.04 -24.44 -14.88
N ALA A 443 -20.55 -24.96 -13.75
CA ALA A 443 -21.02 -26.22 -13.19
C ALA A 443 -22.49 -26.12 -12.73
N ALA A 444 -22.90 -24.95 -12.23
CA ALA A 444 -24.28 -24.68 -11.86
C ALA A 444 -25.26 -24.79 -13.04
N LYS A 445 -24.84 -24.44 -14.27
CA LYS A 445 -25.64 -24.67 -15.49
C LYS A 445 -25.91 -26.16 -15.72
N ARG A 446 -24.87 -26.99 -15.61
CA ARG A 446 -24.99 -28.45 -15.75
C ARG A 446 -25.87 -29.05 -14.67
N TYR A 447 -25.75 -28.55 -13.44
CA TYR A 447 -26.58 -28.94 -12.31
C TYR A 447 -28.05 -28.60 -12.55
N LEU A 448 -28.37 -27.35 -12.91
CA LEU A 448 -29.74 -26.89 -13.16
C LEU A 448 -30.41 -27.69 -14.28
N CYS A 449 -29.70 -27.99 -15.37
CA CYS A 449 -30.24 -28.84 -16.44
C CYS A 449 -30.50 -30.29 -16.00
N ALA A 450 -29.83 -30.77 -14.95
CA ALA A 450 -30.04 -32.12 -14.41
C ALA A 450 -31.19 -32.18 -13.40
N VAL A 451 -31.34 -31.17 -12.55
CA VAL A 451 -32.32 -31.18 -11.45
C VAL A 451 -33.64 -30.47 -11.79
N GLU A 452 -33.65 -29.60 -12.81
CA GLU A 452 -34.83 -28.88 -13.29
C GLU A 452 -35.12 -29.25 -14.75
N PRO A 453 -36.04 -30.18 -15.03
CA PRO A 453 -36.31 -30.68 -16.39
C PRO A 453 -36.70 -29.60 -17.41
N ALA A 454 -37.26 -28.49 -16.95
CA ALA A 454 -37.66 -27.37 -17.80
C ALA A 454 -36.52 -26.36 -18.06
N TYR A 455 -35.41 -26.45 -17.32
CA TYR A 455 -34.34 -25.43 -17.37
C TYR A 455 -33.62 -25.40 -18.71
N LEU A 456 -33.41 -26.57 -19.33
CA LEU A 456 -32.76 -26.66 -20.65
C LEU A 456 -33.48 -25.84 -21.72
N ALA A 457 -34.81 -25.72 -21.63
CA ALA A 457 -35.62 -24.95 -22.58
C ALA A 457 -35.51 -23.42 -22.39
N LEU A 458 -34.92 -22.96 -21.28
CA LEU A 458 -34.69 -21.55 -20.98
C LEU A 458 -33.32 -21.06 -21.49
N LEU A 459 -32.43 -21.97 -21.88
CA LEU A 459 -31.09 -21.63 -22.34
C LEU A 459 -31.12 -21.02 -23.75
N SER A 460 -30.26 -20.02 -23.98
CA SER A 460 -29.95 -19.52 -25.32
C SER A 460 -29.25 -20.58 -26.17
N GLU A 461 -29.27 -20.44 -27.50
CA GLU A 461 -28.58 -21.37 -28.41
C GLU A 461 -27.08 -21.49 -28.09
N ALA A 462 -26.42 -20.37 -27.76
CA ALA A 462 -25.03 -20.34 -27.32
C ALA A 462 -24.83 -21.09 -25.99
N SER A 463 -25.78 -20.98 -25.05
CA SER A 463 -25.69 -21.68 -23.76
C SER A 463 -25.92 -23.19 -23.88
N VAL A 464 -26.76 -23.63 -24.82
CA VAL A 464 -26.94 -25.05 -25.16
C VAL A 464 -25.67 -25.61 -25.81
N PHE A 465 -25.05 -24.86 -26.73
CA PHE A 465 -23.80 -25.27 -27.36
C PHE A 465 -22.67 -25.44 -26.32
N THR A 466 -22.46 -24.44 -25.47
CA THR A 466 -21.42 -24.49 -24.43
C THR A 466 -21.68 -25.58 -23.39
N LEU A 467 -22.94 -25.86 -23.05
CA LEU A 467 -23.31 -26.98 -22.18
C LEU A 467 -22.81 -28.32 -22.75
N GLN A 468 -22.92 -28.54 -24.05
CA GLN A 468 -22.42 -29.77 -24.69
C GLN A 468 -20.90 -29.86 -24.64
N VAL A 469 -20.19 -28.76 -24.92
CA VAL A 469 -18.72 -28.69 -24.82
C VAL A 469 -18.24 -28.95 -23.39
N GLN A 470 -19.03 -28.57 -22.39
CA GLN A 470 -18.73 -28.68 -20.96
C GLN A 470 -19.18 -30.02 -20.31
N GLY A 471 -19.63 -30.99 -21.11
CA GLY A 471 -19.95 -32.34 -20.65
C GLY A 471 -21.45 -32.61 -20.40
N GLY A 472 -22.34 -31.69 -20.72
CA GLY A 472 -23.79 -31.88 -20.63
C GLY A 472 -24.36 -31.81 -19.21
N PRO A 473 -25.67 -32.09 -19.03
CA PRO A 473 -26.31 -32.17 -17.72
C PRO A 473 -25.60 -33.19 -16.81
N MET A 474 -25.49 -32.87 -15.52
CA MET A 474 -24.87 -33.75 -14.53
C MET A 474 -25.62 -35.08 -14.34
N THR A 475 -24.90 -36.14 -13.99
CA THR A 475 -25.52 -37.36 -13.44
C THR A 475 -26.11 -37.10 -12.04
N PRO A 476 -26.99 -37.97 -11.52
CA PRO A 476 -27.50 -37.83 -10.14
C PRO A 476 -26.38 -37.76 -9.09
N GLU A 477 -25.29 -38.50 -9.27
CA GLU A 477 -24.13 -38.49 -8.39
C GLU A 477 -23.38 -37.15 -8.47
N GLU A 478 -23.05 -36.68 -9.68
CA GLU A 478 -22.40 -35.38 -9.90
C GLU A 478 -23.26 -34.23 -9.33
N ALA A 479 -24.58 -34.30 -9.48
CA ALA A 479 -25.50 -33.29 -8.96
C ALA A 479 -25.55 -33.28 -7.42
N ALA A 480 -25.47 -34.46 -6.79
CA ALA A 480 -25.40 -34.57 -5.33
C ALA A 480 -24.05 -34.03 -4.80
N GLU A 481 -22.95 -34.31 -5.49
CA GLU A 481 -21.63 -33.77 -5.16
C GLU A 481 -21.59 -32.25 -5.31
N PHE A 482 -22.12 -31.70 -6.41
CA PHE A 482 -22.20 -30.26 -6.62
C PHE A 482 -23.03 -29.57 -5.55
N ALA A 483 -24.22 -30.10 -5.23
CA ALA A 483 -25.09 -29.53 -4.21
C ALA A 483 -24.47 -29.51 -2.80
N ALA A 484 -23.47 -30.36 -2.54
CA ALA A 484 -22.73 -30.40 -1.28
C ALA A 484 -21.55 -29.40 -1.22
N LEU A 485 -21.18 -28.76 -2.34
CA LEU A 485 -20.10 -27.78 -2.37
C LEU A 485 -20.48 -26.49 -1.62
N ALA A 486 -19.52 -25.94 -0.88
CA ALA A 486 -19.66 -24.59 -0.33
C ALA A 486 -19.80 -23.57 -1.47
N GLY A 487 -20.84 -22.73 -1.41
CA GLY A 487 -21.15 -21.74 -2.45
C GLY A 487 -21.96 -22.27 -3.64
N ALA A 488 -22.41 -23.54 -3.62
CA ALA A 488 -23.22 -24.09 -4.71
C ALA A 488 -24.55 -23.35 -4.90
N ALA A 489 -25.22 -22.98 -3.80
CA ALA A 489 -26.47 -22.21 -3.84
C ALA A 489 -26.27 -20.82 -4.46
N ASP A 490 -25.19 -20.15 -4.09
CA ASP A 490 -24.82 -18.84 -4.63
C ASP A 490 -24.43 -18.94 -6.11
N ALA A 491 -23.71 -19.98 -6.51
CA ALA A 491 -23.37 -20.25 -7.91
C ALA A 491 -24.63 -20.51 -8.76
N VAL A 492 -25.62 -21.20 -8.20
CA VAL A 492 -26.94 -21.39 -8.84
C VAL A 492 -27.67 -20.06 -8.99
N ALA A 493 -27.63 -19.18 -7.98
CA ALA A 493 -28.21 -17.84 -8.08
C ALA A 493 -27.54 -17.02 -9.18
N VAL A 494 -26.19 -16.96 -9.19
CA VAL A 494 -25.40 -16.31 -10.25
C VAL A 494 -25.77 -16.83 -11.62
N ARG A 495 -25.81 -18.15 -11.80
CA ARG A 495 -26.13 -18.75 -13.10
C ARG A 495 -27.53 -18.38 -13.61
N ARG A 496 -28.51 -18.25 -12.71
CA ARG A 496 -29.86 -17.83 -13.11
C ARG A 496 -29.90 -16.38 -13.59
N TRP A 497 -29.12 -15.48 -12.99
CA TRP A 497 -29.03 -14.09 -13.47
C TRP A 497 -28.24 -13.99 -14.76
N ASP A 498 -27.15 -14.74 -14.90
CA ASP A 498 -26.38 -14.90 -16.13
C ASP A 498 -27.28 -15.37 -17.28
N ASP A 499 -28.11 -16.40 -17.09
CA ASP A 499 -29.06 -16.84 -18.12
C ASP A 499 -30.12 -15.78 -18.49
N GLN A 500 -30.44 -14.85 -17.59
CA GLN A 500 -31.38 -13.75 -17.83
C GLN A 500 -30.72 -12.50 -18.45
N ALA A 501 -29.41 -12.35 -18.33
CA ALA A 501 -28.65 -11.14 -18.66
C ALA A 501 -28.29 -11.03 -20.16
N LYS A 502 -29.28 -11.20 -21.03
CA LYS A 502 -29.09 -11.32 -22.50
C LYS A 502 -30.05 -10.46 -23.31
N ASP A 503 -30.60 -9.43 -22.68
CA ASP A 503 -31.60 -8.54 -23.27
C ASP A 503 -30.92 -7.28 -23.81
N ALA A 504 -30.85 -7.15 -25.14
CA ALA A 504 -30.23 -6.00 -25.80
C ALA A 504 -30.97 -4.68 -25.52
N ASP A 505 -32.24 -4.73 -25.12
CA ASP A 505 -33.06 -3.55 -24.83
C ASP A 505 -33.10 -3.22 -23.33
N ALA A 506 -32.43 -4.00 -22.48
CA ALA A 506 -32.46 -3.80 -21.03
C ALA A 506 -31.70 -2.52 -20.61
N ALA A 507 -32.38 -1.62 -19.92
CA ALA A 507 -31.78 -0.45 -19.31
C ALA A 507 -30.88 -0.86 -18.13
N THR A 508 -29.57 -0.87 -18.37
CA THR A 508 -28.57 -1.41 -17.43
C THR A 508 -27.63 -0.30 -16.96
N PRO A 509 -27.35 -0.19 -15.65
CA PRO A 509 -26.36 0.77 -15.17
C PRO A 509 -24.95 0.41 -15.67
N GLY A 510 -24.12 1.43 -15.90
CA GLY A 510 -22.71 1.26 -16.27
C GLY A 510 -21.84 0.81 -15.09
N PHE A 511 -20.57 0.50 -15.36
CA PHE A 511 -19.63 -0.02 -14.35
C PHE A 511 -19.46 0.89 -13.13
N ASP A 512 -19.46 2.21 -13.32
CA ASP A 512 -19.33 3.21 -12.25
C ASP A 512 -20.41 3.09 -11.16
N HIS A 513 -21.59 2.56 -11.49
CA HIS A 513 -22.63 2.27 -10.50
C HIS A 513 -22.17 1.22 -9.48
N PHE A 514 -21.42 0.21 -9.91
CA PHE A 514 -20.93 -0.88 -9.07
C PHE A 514 -19.58 -0.57 -8.41
N ARG A 515 -18.87 0.47 -8.86
CA ARG A 515 -17.55 0.86 -8.33
C ARG A 515 -17.56 1.02 -6.80
N PRO A 516 -18.55 1.70 -6.16
CA PRO A 516 -18.60 1.81 -4.71
C PRO A 516 -18.79 0.48 -3.99
N LEU A 517 -19.54 -0.45 -4.57
CA LEU A 517 -19.74 -1.80 -4.01
C LEU A 517 -18.43 -2.59 -4.04
N LEU A 518 -17.72 -2.58 -5.16
CA LEU A 518 -16.42 -3.24 -5.28
C LEU A 518 -15.39 -2.64 -4.32
N ALA A 519 -15.38 -1.31 -4.17
CA ALA A 519 -14.50 -0.65 -3.21
C ALA A 519 -14.77 -1.04 -1.75
N ARG A 520 -16.04 -1.18 -1.36
CA ARG A 520 -16.39 -1.68 -0.01
C ARG A 520 -15.90 -3.10 0.22
N LEU A 521 -16.10 -4.00 -0.74
CA LEU A 521 -15.66 -5.39 -0.64
C LEU A 521 -14.14 -5.52 -0.57
N LEU A 522 -13.42 -4.70 -1.34
CA LEU A 522 -11.96 -4.69 -1.34
C LEU A 522 -11.37 -3.92 -0.16
N GLY A 523 -12.14 -3.05 0.50
CA GLY A 523 -11.59 -2.02 1.38
C GLY A 523 -10.61 -1.12 0.61
N ALA A 524 -11.01 -0.71 -0.59
CA ALA A 524 -10.25 0.14 -1.50
C ALA A 524 -10.63 1.62 -1.36
N ALA A 525 -9.70 2.50 -1.73
CA ALA A 525 -9.98 3.90 -1.97
C ALA A 525 -10.80 4.05 -3.28
N LEU A 526 -11.84 4.89 -3.28
CA LEU A 526 -12.53 5.28 -4.52
C LEU A 526 -11.88 6.50 -5.15
#